data_AF-A0AAP0G293-F1
#
_entry.id   AF-A0AAP0G293-F1
#
_cell.length_a   1.000
_cell.length_b   1.000
_cell.length_c   1.000
_cell.angle_alpha   90.00
_cell.angle_beta   90.00
_cell.angle_gamma   90.00
#
_symmetry.space_group_name_H-M   'P 1'
#
loop_
_entity.id
_entity.type
_entity.pdbx_description
1 polymer ?
#
loop_
_entity_poly.entity_id
_entity_poly.type
_entity_poly.pdbx_seq_one_letter_code
_entity_poly.pdbx_strand_id
1 'polypeptide(L)'
;MLAFGTPEKQILIEPIFAQWIQSAHGKTSYGFDVLLSSTNSPAFNAGRSIWLPGWLNAINENSNSLFLTIGPGDFLVHHAIALGLHTTTLILVKGALDARGSKLMPAVPNGIGNKATLPPTAINSPPPQVKLVLVVVPGAVTLGAKAWVFCTH
;
A
#
# COMPACT_ATOMS: atom_id res chain seq x y z
N MET A 1 -24.64 10.65 -1.42
CA MET A 1 -25.51 10.54 -0.24
C MET A 1 -25.31 11.71 0.71
N LEU A 2 -24.07 12.03 1.10
CA LEU A 2 -23.80 13.24 1.89
C LEU A 2 -24.29 14.54 1.23
N ALA A 3 -24.03 14.70 -0.08
CA ALA A 3 -24.50 15.86 -0.87
C ALA A 3 -26.04 15.96 -1.00
N PHE A 4 -26.77 14.90 -0.67
CA PHE A 4 -28.24 14.87 -0.69
C PHE A 4 -28.83 14.99 0.73
N GLY A 5 -28.02 15.39 1.73
CA GLY A 5 -28.48 15.56 3.11
C GLY A 5 -28.92 14.26 3.81
N THR A 6 -28.56 13.10 3.26
CA THR A 6 -28.90 11.76 3.81
C THR A 6 -27.62 10.98 4.15
N PRO A 7 -26.79 11.46 5.10
CA PRO A 7 -25.53 10.80 5.47
C PRO A 7 -25.75 9.39 6.05
N GLU A 8 -26.89 9.12 6.67
CA GLU A 8 -27.27 7.83 7.24
C GLU A 8 -27.46 6.72 6.20
N LYS A 9 -27.63 7.08 4.93
CA LYS A 9 -27.74 6.12 3.83
C LYS A 9 -26.37 5.69 3.28
N GLN A 10 -25.28 6.29 3.75
CA GLN A 10 -23.93 5.91 3.36
C GLN A 10 -23.62 4.49 3.85
N ILE A 11 -23.10 3.65 2.93
CA ILE A 11 -22.59 2.34 3.29
C ILE A 11 -21.25 2.53 4.00
N LEU A 12 -21.28 2.37 5.33
CA LEU A 12 -20.09 2.35 6.18
C LEU A 12 -19.78 0.89 6.50
N ILE A 13 -18.60 0.44 6.09
CA ILE A 13 -18.12 -0.92 6.38
C ILE A 13 -17.12 -0.82 7.51
N GLU A 14 -17.41 -1.50 8.62
CA GLU A 14 -16.48 -1.57 9.74
C GLU A 14 -15.32 -2.53 9.42
N PRO A 15 -14.07 -2.14 9.66
CA PRO A 15 -12.90 -2.98 9.44
C PRO A 15 -12.74 -4.00 10.59
N ILE A 16 -13.69 -4.93 10.72
CA ILE A 16 -13.74 -5.91 11.83
C ILE A 16 -12.43 -6.72 11.93
N PHE A 17 -11.83 -7.10 10.81
CA PHE A 17 -10.55 -7.82 10.82
C PHE A 17 -9.41 -6.99 11.41
N ALA A 18 -9.36 -5.69 11.10
CA ALA A 18 -8.33 -4.82 11.64
C ALA A 18 -8.55 -4.57 13.15
N GLN A 19 -9.81 -4.36 13.56
CA GLN A 19 -10.17 -4.20 14.97
C GLN A 19 -9.87 -5.48 15.78
N TRP A 20 -10.14 -6.66 15.21
CA TRP A 20 -9.80 -7.94 15.81
C TRP A 20 -8.29 -8.09 16.03
N ILE A 21 -7.46 -7.72 15.04
CA ILE A 21 -6.00 -7.73 15.20
C ILE A 21 -5.56 -6.76 16.29
N GLN A 22 -6.14 -5.55 16.37
CA GLN A 22 -5.80 -4.60 17.43
C GLN A 22 -6.19 -5.16 18.82
N SER A 23 -7.33 -5.81 18.95
CA SER A 23 -7.73 -6.46 20.21
C SER A 23 -6.90 -7.70 20.53
N ALA A 24 -6.52 -8.49 19.55
CA ALA A 24 -5.58 -9.60 19.72
C ALA A 24 -4.24 -9.14 20.33
N HIS A 25 -3.84 -7.90 20.04
CA HIS A 25 -2.68 -7.25 20.64
C HIS A 25 -2.94 -6.55 21.98
N GLY A 26 -4.16 -6.58 22.53
CA GLY A 26 -4.47 -6.04 23.86
C GLY A 26 -5.18 -4.68 23.87
N LYS A 27 -5.66 -4.21 22.71
CA LYS A 27 -6.51 -3.01 22.64
C LYS A 27 -7.94 -3.34 23.11
N THR A 28 -8.38 -2.71 24.20
CA THR A 28 -9.65 -3.04 24.86
C THR A 28 -10.84 -2.24 24.33
N SER A 29 -10.60 -1.18 23.56
CA SER A 29 -11.64 -0.24 23.08
C SER A 29 -12.72 -0.87 22.18
N TYR A 30 -12.43 -2.00 21.53
CA TYR A 30 -13.35 -2.66 20.60
C TYR A 30 -14.22 -3.75 21.24
N GLY A 31 -13.98 -4.10 22.52
CA GLY A 31 -14.81 -5.07 23.23
C GLY A 31 -14.63 -6.54 22.83
N PHE A 32 -13.61 -6.88 22.03
CA PHE A 32 -13.25 -8.28 21.79
C PHE A 32 -12.46 -8.86 22.97
N ASP A 33 -12.85 -10.05 23.43
CA ASP A 33 -12.16 -10.83 24.47
C ASP A 33 -11.31 -11.94 23.81
N VAL A 34 -10.15 -11.56 23.25
CA VAL A 34 -9.31 -12.45 22.43
C VAL A 34 -7.82 -12.24 22.71
N LEU A 35 -7.08 -13.33 22.89
CA LEU A 35 -5.62 -13.32 23.16
C LEU A 35 -5.22 -12.30 24.24
N LEU A 36 -4.49 -11.23 23.89
CA LEU A 36 -3.95 -10.28 24.86
C LEU A 36 -4.98 -9.28 25.40
N SER A 37 -6.16 -9.13 24.79
CA SER A 37 -7.24 -8.36 25.42
C SER A 37 -7.96 -9.14 26.52
N SER A 38 -7.80 -10.48 26.54
CA SER A 38 -8.38 -11.36 27.55
C SER A 38 -7.39 -11.67 28.66
N THR A 39 -7.70 -11.25 29.88
CA THR A 39 -6.85 -11.48 31.07
C THR A 39 -6.72 -12.96 31.44
N ASN A 40 -7.66 -13.79 30.98
CA ASN A 40 -7.67 -15.22 31.24
C ASN A 40 -6.94 -16.03 30.16
N SER A 41 -6.49 -15.41 29.07
CA SER A 41 -5.85 -16.16 27.98
C SER A 41 -4.45 -16.65 28.35
N PRO A 42 -4.02 -17.82 27.82
CA PRO A 42 -2.65 -18.29 27.99
C PRO A 42 -1.60 -17.29 27.50
N ALA A 43 -1.90 -16.54 26.42
CA ALA A 43 -1.00 -15.54 25.87
C ALA A 43 -0.81 -14.35 26.82
N PHE A 44 -1.89 -13.91 27.48
CA PHE A 44 -1.82 -12.86 28.50
C PHE A 44 -1.01 -13.31 29.70
N ASN A 45 -1.27 -14.52 30.20
CA ASN A 45 -0.60 -15.05 31.39
C ASN A 45 0.91 -15.27 31.14
N ALA A 46 1.31 -15.69 29.95
CA ALA A 46 2.71 -15.87 29.59
C ALA A 46 3.52 -14.56 29.55
N GLY A 47 2.90 -13.44 29.16
CA GLY A 47 3.57 -12.15 29.00
C GLY A 47 3.54 -11.25 30.24
N ARG A 48 2.70 -11.56 31.22
CA ARG A 48 2.25 -10.66 32.32
C ARG A 48 3.37 -10.04 33.17
N SER A 49 4.51 -10.72 33.31
CA SER A 49 5.55 -10.33 34.28
C SER A 49 6.66 -9.43 33.72
N ILE A 50 6.86 -9.40 32.40
CA ILE A 50 8.06 -8.75 31.81
C ILE A 50 7.68 -7.55 30.95
N TRP A 51 7.03 -7.80 29.80
CA TRP A 51 6.81 -6.77 28.78
C TRP A 51 5.34 -6.36 28.67
N LEU A 52 4.42 -7.25 29.05
CA LEU A 52 2.99 -7.06 28.78
C LEU A 52 2.37 -5.86 29.51
N PRO A 53 2.68 -5.55 30.80
CA PRO A 53 2.07 -4.39 31.45
C PRO A 53 2.44 -3.07 30.78
N GLY A 54 3.70 -2.89 30.38
CA GLY A 54 4.15 -1.69 29.66
C GLY A 54 3.53 -1.59 28.26
N TRP A 55 3.44 -2.73 27.56
CA TRP A 55 2.77 -2.82 26.27
C TRP A 55 1.29 -2.45 26.34
N LEU A 56 0.54 -3.03 27.29
CA LEU A 56 -0.88 -2.78 27.47
C LEU A 56 -1.16 -1.32 27.86
N ASN A 57 -0.26 -0.69 28.61
CA ASN A 57 -0.35 0.74 28.89
C ASN A 57 -0.20 1.55 27.59
N ALA A 58 0.84 1.27 26.80
CA ALA A 58 1.13 2.04 25.58
C ALA A 58 0.07 1.88 24.48
N ILE A 59 -0.52 0.68 24.29
CA ILE A 59 -1.51 0.42 23.23
C ILE A 59 -2.91 0.99 23.54
N ASN A 60 -3.24 1.14 24.83
CA ASN A 60 -4.50 1.71 25.28
C ASN A 60 -4.40 3.22 25.56
N GLU A 61 -3.22 3.82 25.39
CA GLU A 61 -3.03 5.26 25.51
C GLU A 61 -3.38 5.97 24.20
N ASN A 62 -4.32 6.93 24.27
CA ASN A 62 -4.81 7.66 23.08
C ASN A 62 -3.93 8.84 22.64
N SER A 63 -2.88 9.18 23.42
CA SER A 63 -1.93 10.25 23.09
C SER A 63 -0.85 9.78 22.10
N ASN A 64 -0.66 8.46 21.98
CA ASN A 64 0.36 7.85 21.13
C ASN A 64 -0.21 7.46 19.76
N SER A 65 0.67 7.26 18.78
CA SER A 65 0.31 6.74 17.45
C SER A 65 0.28 5.21 17.36
N LEU A 66 0.51 4.51 18.48
CA LEU A 66 0.50 3.05 18.56
C LEU A 66 -0.93 2.52 18.43
N PHE A 67 -1.21 1.83 17.32
CA PHE A 67 -2.52 1.26 17.00
C PHE A 67 -3.67 2.27 17.18
N LEU A 68 -3.70 3.29 16.32
CA LEU A 68 -4.81 4.24 16.26
C LEU A 68 -6.14 3.54 16.06
N THR A 69 -7.20 4.14 16.61
CA THR A 69 -8.55 3.60 16.49
C THR A 69 -9.01 3.64 15.04
N ILE A 70 -9.17 2.46 14.44
CA ILE A 70 -9.58 2.30 13.04
C ILE A 70 -11.09 2.42 12.88
N GLY A 71 -11.52 3.27 11.95
CA GLY A 71 -12.93 3.45 11.59
C GLY A 71 -13.26 3.05 10.13
N PRO A 72 -14.52 3.24 9.71
CA PRO A 72 -14.96 2.93 8.34
C PRO A 72 -14.25 3.73 7.25
N GLY A 73 -13.79 4.95 7.56
CA GLY A 73 -13.00 5.76 6.63
C GLY A 73 -11.65 5.11 6.29
N ASP A 74 -10.99 4.53 7.29
CA ASP A 74 -9.71 3.85 7.12
C ASP A 74 -9.86 2.60 6.26
N PHE A 75 -10.97 1.86 6.40
CA PHE A 75 -11.27 0.72 5.54
C PHE A 75 -11.22 1.10 4.05
N LEU A 76 -11.90 2.20 3.67
CA LEU A 76 -11.94 2.65 2.28
C LEU A 76 -10.56 3.08 1.76
N VAL A 77 -9.79 3.80 2.58
CA VAL A 77 -8.44 4.23 2.20
C VAL A 77 -7.50 3.04 2.02
N HIS A 78 -7.55 2.05 2.91
CA HIS A 78 -6.74 0.83 2.78
C HIS A 78 -7.10 0.05 1.51
N HIS A 79 -8.38 0.00 1.13
CA HIS A 79 -8.79 -0.63 -0.13
C HIS A 79 -8.32 0.14 -1.36
N ALA A 80 -8.31 1.46 -1.32
CA ALA A 80 -7.76 2.28 -2.40
C ALA A 80 -6.24 2.05 -2.57
N ILE A 81 -5.49 1.96 -1.47
CA ILE A 81 -4.06 1.64 -1.49
C ILE A 81 -3.84 0.24 -2.04
N ALA A 82 -4.62 -0.75 -1.57
CA ALA A 82 -4.55 -2.11 -2.07
C ALA A 82 -4.80 -2.14 -3.58
N LEU A 83 -5.83 -1.46 -4.08
CA LEU A 83 -6.11 -1.36 -5.51
C LEU A 83 -4.92 -0.77 -6.29
N GLY A 84 -4.33 0.32 -5.80
CA GLY A 84 -3.15 0.95 -6.42
C GLY A 84 -1.91 0.03 -6.45
N LEU A 85 -1.68 -0.73 -5.37
CA LEU A 85 -0.59 -1.72 -5.33
C LEU A 85 -0.83 -2.89 -6.29
N HIS A 86 -2.07 -3.40 -6.36
CA HIS A 86 -2.42 -4.49 -7.28
C HIS A 86 -2.27 -4.04 -8.74
N THR A 87 -2.77 -2.85 -9.11
CA THR A 87 -2.64 -2.35 -10.49
C THR A 87 -1.19 -2.09 -10.87
N THR A 88 -0.38 -1.50 -9.99
CA THR A 88 1.06 -1.29 -10.23
C THR A 88 1.78 -2.62 -10.42
N THR A 89 1.49 -3.61 -9.56
CA THR A 89 2.07 -4.96 -9.67
C THR A 89 1.65 -5.63 -10.97
N LEU A 90 0.38 -5.54 -11.37
CA LEU A 90 -0.10 -6.09 -12.64
C LEU A 90 0.62 -5.47 -13.84
N ILE A 91 0.85 -4.15 -13.85
CA ILE A 91 1.58 -3.47 -14.94
C ILE A 91 3.02 -4.00 -15.02
N LEU A 92 3.72 -4.08 -13.89
CA LEU A 92 5.11 -4.55 -13.84
C LEU A 92 5.23 -6.02 -14.24
N VAL A 93 4.37 -6.88 -13.69
CA VAL A 93 4.36 -8.31 -13.98
C VAL A 93 3.98 -8.56 -15.43
N LYS A 94 2.96 -7.87 -15.97
CA LYS A 94 2.59 -7.98 -17.38
C LYS A 94 3.71 -7.52 -18.30
N GLY A 95 4.36 -6.39 -17.99
CA GLY A 95 5.50 -5.88 -18.75
C GLY A 95 6.67 -6.87 -18.77
N ALA A 96 6.99 -7.49 -17.63
CA ALA A 96 8.03 -8.52 -17.55
C ALA A 96 7.67 -9.80 -18.32
N LEU A 97 6.41 -10.23 -18.27
CA LEU A 97 5.95 -11.43 -18.98
C LEU A 97 5.90 -11.23 -20.51
N ASP A 98 5.50 -10.06 -20.97
CA ASP A 98 5.37 -9.73 -22.40
C ASP A 98 6.69 -9.29 -23.04
N ALA A 99 7.74 -9.05 -22.26
CA ALA A 99 9.04 -8.60 -22.76
C ALA A 99 9.68 -9.57 -23.78
N ARG A 100 9.35 -10.87 -23.69
CA ARG A 100 9.83 -11.91 -24.62
C ARG A 100 8.96 -12.09 -25.87
N GLY A 101 7.89 -11.31 -25.97
CA GLY A 101 6.90 -11.41 -27.03
C GLY A 101 5.49 -11.52 -26.46
N SER A 102 4.55 -10.84 -27.11
CA SER A 102 3.12 -10.88 -26.81
C SER A 102 2.35 -11.41 -28.02
N LYS A 103 1.05 -11.70 -27.87
CA LYS A 103 0.21 -12.10 -29.02
C LYS A 103 0.15 -11.02 -30.11
N LEU A 104 0.32 -9.74 -29.72
CA LEU A 104 0.35 -8.62 -30.65
C LEU A 104 1.75 -8.43 -31.28
N MET A 105 2.82 -8.80 -30.57
CA MET A 105 4.20 -8.77 -31.06
C MET A 105 4.87 -10.13 -30.83
N PRO A 106 4.73 -11.08 -31.79
CA PRO A 106 5.23 -12.43 -31.64
C PRO A 106 6.76 -12.44 -31.86
N ALA A 107 7.49 -12.53 -30.76
CA ALA A 107 8.96 -12.59 -30.64
C ALA A 107 9.71 -11.25 -30.83
N VAL A 108 10.30 -10.76 -29.74
CA VAL A 108 11.47 -9.88 -29.80
C VAL A 108 12.68 -10.81 -29.93
N PRO A 109 13.49 -10.73 -31.00
CA PRO A 109 14.62 -11.63 -31.17
C PRO A 109 15.58 -11.48 -30.00
N ASN A 110 15.89 -12.59 -29.32
CA ASN A 110 16.98 -12.63 -28.35
C ASN A 110 18.26 -12.20 -29.10
N GLY A 111 18.91 -11.14 -28.63
CA GLY A 111 20.19 -10.66 -29.16
C GLY A 111 21.36 -11.59 -28.86
N ILE A 112 21.18 -12.91 -28.96
CA ILE A 112 22.24 -13.92 -28.89
C ILE A 112 21.91 -14.99 -29.95
N GLY A 113 22.60 -14.91 -31.09
CA GLY A 113 22.75 -16.02 -32.03
C GLY A 113 21.81 -16.03 -33.25
N ASN A 114 22.40 -15.64 -34.38
CA ASN A 114 22.15 -16.16 -35.75
C ASN A 114 21.07 -15.47 -36.62
N LYS A 115 21.51 -14.41 -37.32
CA LYS A 115 21.32 -14.14 -38.76
C LYS A 115 19.89 -14.07 -39.32
N ALA A 116 19.38 -12.84 -39.44
CA ALA A 116 18.68 -12.39 -40.64
C ALA A 116 19.14 -10.95 -40.96
N THR A 117 19.90 -10.82 -42.04
CA THR A 117 20.41 -9.56 -42.60
C THR A 117 19.28 -8.61 -42.96
N LEU A 118 19.20 -7.46 -42.26
CA LEU A 118 18.55 -6.25 -42.76
C LEU A 118 19.61 -5.13 -42.82
N PRO A 119 19.60 -4.28 -43.86
CA PRO A 119 20.63 -3.26 -44.07
C PRO A 119 20.60 -2.18 -42.98
N PRO A 120 21.73 -1.52 -42.68
CA PRO A 120 21.83 -0.59 -41.57
C PRO A 120 21.24 0.77 -41.97
N THR A 121 19.97 1.00 -41.65
CA THR A 121 19.44 2.36 -41.57
C THR A 121 19.51 2.82 -40.12
N ALA A 122 20.35 3.83 -39.91
CA ALA A 122 20.66 4.45 -38.64
C ALA A 122 19.39 4.91 -37.89
N ILE A 123 19.20 4.41 -36.68
CA ILE A 123 18.52 5.12 -35.60
C ILE A 123 19.40 4.99 -34.36
N ASN A 124 20.36 5.91 -34.24
CA ASN A 124 21.06 6.19 -32.99
C ASN A 124 20.11 6.90 -32.01
N SER A 125 19.00 6.27 -31.64
CA SER A 125 18.17 6.73 -30.53
C SER A 125 18.57 5.96 -29.28
N PRO A 126 19.21 6.60 -28.28
CA PRO A 126 19.48 5.93 -27.01
C PRO A 126 18.15 5.49 -26.37
N PRO A 127 18.13 4.36 -25.65
CA PRO A 127 16.92 3.86 -25.01
C PRO A 127 16.34 4.93 -24.07
N PRO A 128 15.00 5.12 -24.02
CA PRO A 128 14.40 6.15 -23.19
C PRO A 128 14.78 5.90 -21.72
N GLN A 129 15.68 6.72 -21.21
CA GLN A 129 16.08 6.73 -19.81
C GLN A 129 14.99 7.47 -19.04
N VAL A 130 14.16 6.73 -18.29
CA VAL A 130 13.26 7.35 -17.30
C VAL A 130 14.14 7.87 -16.16
N LYS A 131 14.56 9.13 -16.27
CA LYS A 131 15.37 9.79 -15.26
C LYS A 131 14.44 10.45 -14.24
N LEU A 132 14.36 9.88 -13.04
CA LEU A 132 13.70 10.53 -11.90
C LEU A 132 14.57 11.71 -11.44
N VAL A 133 14.31 12.90 -11.97
CA VAL A 133 14.95 14.13 -11.50
C VAL A 133 14.18 14.63 -10.29
N LEU A 134 14.75 14.48 -9.10
CA LEU A 134 14.25 15.12 -7.88
C LEU A 134 14.58 16.61 -7.97
N VAL A 135 13.63 17.43 -8.44
CA VAL A 135 13.76 18.89 -8.35
C VAL A 135 13.49 19.29 -6.90
N VAL A 136 14.54 19.56 -6.14
CA VAL A 136 14.45 20.21 -4.83
C VAL A 136 14.29 21.71 -5.08
N VAL A 137 13.06 22.20 -4.98
CA VAL A 137 12.78 23.65 -4.95
C VAL A 137 13.23 24.19 -3.59
N PRO A 138 14.15 25.16 -3.52
CA PRO A 138 14.48 25.81 -2.26
C PRO A 138 13.30 26.69 -1.84
N GLY A 139 12.58 26.31 -0.77
CA GLY A 139 11.62 27.21 -0.11
C GLY A 139 10.21 26.69 0.15
N ALA A 140 9.89 25.40 -0.03
CA ALA A 140 8.57 24.87 0.33
C ALA A 140 8.66 23.92 1.55
N VAL A 141 8.59 24.51 2.73
CA VAL A 141 8.37 23.78 4.00
C VAL A 141 6.87 23.59 4.18
N THR A 142 6.27 22.58 3.55
CA THR A 142 5.00 21.98 3.98
C THR A 142 4.87 20.58 3.36
N LEU A 143 4.69 19.57 4.21
CA LEU A 143 4.48 18.18 3.81
C LEU A 143 3.22 18.05 2.94
N GLY A 144 3.33 17.36 1.79
CA GLY A 144 2.24 16.48 1.36
C GLY A 144 1.66 16.63 -0.06
N ALA A 145 2.11 17.56 -0.91
CA ALA A 145 1.60 17.67 -2.28
C ALA A 145 2.70 17.47 -3.32
N LYS A 146 2.89 16.22 -3.78
CA LYS A 146 3.64 15.96 -5.01
C LYS A 146 2.66 15.95 -6.18
N ALA A 147 2.60 17.08 -6.88
CA ALA A 147 1.92 17.17 -8.16
C ALA A 147 2.72 16.38 -9.22
N TRP A 148 2.05 15.45 -9.89
CA TRP A 148 2.61 14.74 -11.03
C TRP A 148 2.25 15.52 -12.29
N VAL A 149 3.23 16.22 -12.88
CA VAL A 149 3.08 16.81 -14.22
C VAL A 149 3.84 15.90 -15.19
N PHE A 150 3.10 15.16 -16.02
CA PHE A 150 3.66 14.50 -17.19
C PHE A 150 3.78 15.54 -18.31
N CYS A 151 5.02 15.96 -18.63
CA CYS A 151 5.31 16.75 -19.81
C CYS A 151 5.99 15.84 -20.83
N THR A 152 5.32 15.59 -21.97
CA THR A 152 5.90 14.89 -23.12
C THR A 152 6.60 15.90 -24.01
N HIS A 153 7.90 15.71 -24.25
CA HIS A 153 8.63 16.32 -25.37
C HIS A 153 9.09 15.22 -26.31
#